data_AF-A0A2E6Y1K0-F1
#
_entry.id   AF-A0A2E6Y1K0-F1
#
_cell.length_a   1.000
_cell.length_b   1.000
_cell.length_c   1.000
_cell.angle_alpha   90.00
_cell.angle_beta   90.00
_cell.angle_gamma   90.00
#
_symmetry.space_group_name_H-M   'P 1'
#
loop_
_entity.id
_entity.type
_entity.pdbx_description
1 polymer ?
#
loop_
_entity_poly.entity_id
_entity_poly.type
_entity_poly.pdbx_seq_one_letter_code
_entity_poly.pdbx_strand_id
1 'polypeptide(L)'
;MIPHRFLCLACLVASAMLVTPVQARTKAGITPLSACASKAEWETLIKTLQSRSHAYNLEFLGRVSKNNPNRQDKRAAARSAKASTKKGQPVDVNCRPLPGGTVHVDDKGGFSGFMCVRAPNWKSCGWIHKGYFTDYFGATSDPTVWRRNPQQELLFMYR
;
A
#
# COMPACT_ATOMS: atom_id res chain seq x y z
N MET A 1 -71.27 -14.86 -10.31
CA MET A 1 -70.13 -15.65 -9.81
C MET A 1 -68.86 -15.12 -10.48
N ILE A 2 -67.85 -14.82 -9.65
CA ILE A 2 -66.51 -14.19 -9.86
C ILE A 2 -65.71 -14.90 -10.99
N PRO A 3 -64.68 -14.31 -11.70
CA PRO A 3 -63.80 -13.17 -11.34
C PRO A 3 -63.51 -12.11 -12.44
N HIS A 4 -63.20 -10.86 -12.05
CA HIS A 4 -61.86 -10.22 -11.89
C HIS A 4 -61.22 -9.77 -13.20
N ARG A 5 -61.32 -8.47 -13.51
CA ARG A 5 -60.36 -7.40 -13.14
C ARG A 5 -59.02 -7.54 -13.86
N PHE A 6 -58.97 -6.88 -15.02
CA PHE A 6 -57.98 -5.90 -15.45
C PHE A 6 -56.56 -6.00 -14.89
N LEU A 7 -55.63 -6.11 -15.86
CA LEU A 7 -54.38 -5.35 -15.97
C LEU A 7 -53.65 -5.01 -14.65
N CYS A 8 -52.45 -5.59 -14.49
CA CYS A 8 -51.23 -4.82 -14.24
C CYS A 8 -50.08 -5.79 -13.94
N LEU A 9 -49.31 -6.19 -14.96
CA LEU A 9 -48.02 -6.85 -14.74
C LEU A 9 -47.12 -6.72 -15.98
N ALA A 10 -46.95 -5.48 -16.45
CA ALA A 10 -45.93 -5.16 -17.44
C ALA A 10 -45.45 -3.73 -17.16
N CYS A 11 -44.38 -3.63 -16.36
CA CYS A 11 -43.37 -2.55 -16.35
C CYS A 11 -42.61 -2.58 -15.00
N LEU A 12 -41.95 -3.69 -14.70
CA LEU A 12 -40.74 -3.63 -13.86
C LEU A 12 -39.60 -3.17 -14.78
N VAL A 13 -39.60 -1.87 -15.08
CA VAL A 13 -38.49 -1.21 -15.77
C VAL A 13 -37.30 -1.27 -14.81
N ALA A 14 -36.43 -2.24 -15.10
CA ALA A 14 -34.98 -2.19 -14.99
C ALA A 14 -34.43 -0.84 -14.47
N SER A 15 -34.48 -0.67 -13.15
CA SER A 15 -33.57 0.22 -12.44
C SER A 15 -32.38 -0.63 -12.02
N ALA A 16 -31.64 -1.12 -13.01
CA ALA A 16 -30.27 -1.56 -12.80
C ALA A 16 -29.50 -0.30 -12.42
N MET A 17 -29.55 0.07 -11.12
CA MET A 17 -28.53 0.91 -10.55
C MET A 17 -27.23 0.15 -10.79
N LEU A 18 -26.52 0.57 -11.84
CA LEU A 18 -25.08 0.45 -11.96
C LEU A 18 -24.50 1.15 -10.73
N VAL A 19 -24.62 0.49 -9.58
CA VAL A 19 -23.62 0.54 -8.53
C VAL A 19 -22.41 -0.08 -9.20
N THR A 20 -21.73 0.73 -10.02
CA THR A 20 -20.36 0.45 -10.37
C THR A 20 -19.71 0.16 -9.03
N PRO A 21 -19.09 -1.02 -8.83
CA PRO A 21 -18.20 -1.14 -7.71
C PRO A 21 -17.19 -0.03 -7.99
N VAL A 22 -17.24 1.05 -7.20
CA VAL A 22 -16.07 1.89 -6.97
C VAL A 22 -15.06 0.86 -6.55
N GLN A 23 -14.24 0.43 -7.51
CA GLN A 23 -13.20 -0.55 -7.33
C GLN A 23 -12.50 -0.06 -6.09
N ALA A 24 -12.73 -0.77 -4.98
CA ALA A 24 -12.36 -0.30 -3.67
C ALA A 24 -10.89 0.03 -3.83
N ARG A 25 -10.55 1.34 -3.79
CA ARG A 25 -9.15 1.75 -3.78
C ARG A 25 -8.62 1.00 -2.60
N THR A 26 -7.86 -0.04 -2.89
CA THR A 26 -7.35 -0.87 -1.83
C THR A 26 -6.56 0.11 -0.99
N LYS A 27 -7.01 0.39 0.24
CA LYS A 27 -6.17 0.97 1.31
C LYS A 27 -5.08 -0.07 1.67
N ALA A 28 -4.48 -0.66 0.64
CA ALA A 28 -3.43 -1.66 0.68
C ALA A 28 -2.17 -0.85 0.95
N GLY A 29 -1.64 -0.95 2.15
CA GLY A 29 -1.11 -2.23 2.59
C GLY A 29 0.32 -2.31 2.08
N ILE A 30 1.10 -1.32 2.48
CA ILE A 30 2.53 -1.35 2.84
C ILE A 30 3.23 -2.61 2.35
N THR A 31 3.40 -2.76 1.05
CA THR A 31 4.58 -3.46 0.57
C THR A 31 5.73 -2.43 0.63
N PRO A 32 6.98 -2.84 0.85
CA PRO A 32 8.15 -1.97 0.69
C PRO A 32 8.18 -1.19 -0.64
N LEU A 33 7.39 -1.66 -1.61
CA LEU A 33 7.32 -1.23 -2.99
C LEU A 33 5.90 -0.76 -3.37
N SER A 34 5.50 0.37 -2.82
CA SER A 34 4.27 1.06 -3.22
C SER A 34 4.61 2.33 -4.00
N ALA A 35 3.64 2.90 -4.71
CA ALA A 35 3.72 4.28 -5.20
C ALA A 35 2.40 5.00 -4.90
N CYS A 36 2.46 6.27 -4.51
CA CYS A 36 1.30 7.05 -4.08
C CYS A 36 0.81 8.00 -5.18
N ALA A 37 -0.44 8.45 -5.12
CA ALA A 37 -0.97 9.36 -6.14
C ALA A 37 -0.28 10.74 -6.11
N SER A 38 0.32 11.12 -4.98
CA SER A 38 1.11 12.34 -4.82
C SER A 38 2.38 12.14 -3.97
N LYS A 39 3.33 13.08 -4.09
CA LYS A 39 4.51 13.15 -3.21
C LYS A 39 4.11 13.30 -1.72
N ALA A 40 3.13 14.14 -1.41
CA ALA A 40 2.70 14.40 -0.04
C ALA A 40 2.12 13.14 0.64
N GLU A 41 1.39 12.31 -0.11
CA GLU A 41 0.90 11.02 0.41
C GLU A 41 2.04 10.03 0.66
N TRP A 42 3.06 10.01 -0.19
CA TRP A 42 4.26 9.21 0.03
C TRP A 42 4.99 9.63 1.32
N GLU A 43 5.20 10.93 1.51
CA GLU A 43 5.82 11.47 2.72
C GLU A 43 5.01 11.12 3.98
N THR A 44 3.68 11.25 3.90
CA THR A 44 2.76 10.87 4.98
C THR A 44 2.87 9.38 5.31
N LEU A 45 2.93 8.52 4.29
CA LEU A 45 3.12 7.08 4.45
C LEU A 45 4.41 6.79 5.22
N ILE A 46 5.56 7.24 4.72
CA ILE A 46 6.87 6.93 5.29
C ILE A 46 7.01 7.49 6.71
N LYS A 47 6.61 8.74 6.95
CA LYS A 47 6.64 9.35 8.28
C LYS A 47 5.80 8.56 9.28
N THR A 48 4.62 8.12 8.87
CA THR A 48 3.73 7.30 9.72
C THR A 48 4.34 5.94 10.02
N LEU A 49 4.91 5.26 9.03
CA LEU A 49 5.56 3.95 9.21
C LEU A 49 6.78 4.04 10.13
N GLN A 50 7.62 5.05 9.94
CA GLN A 50 8.80 5.30 10.79
C GLN A 50 8.38 5.60 12.23
N SER A 51 7.39 6.48 12.43
CA SER A 51 6.85 6.79 13.75
C SER A 51 6.31 5.55 14.47
N ARG A 52 5.48 4.75 13.79
CA ARG A 52 4.95 3.49 14.35
C ARG A 52 6.05 2.47 14.65
N SER A 53 7.08 2.39 13.79
CA SER A 53 8.22 1.49 14.01
C SER A 53 9.07 1.93 15.20
N HIS A 54 9.32 3.23 15.36
CA HIS A 54 10.04 3.79 16.49
C HIS A 54 9.26 3.57 17.81
N ALA A 55 7.97 3.90 17.83
CA ALA A 55 7.10 3.64 18.98
C ALA A 55 7.09 2.15 19.36
N TYR A 56 6.99 1.26 18.37
CA TYR A 56 7.08 -0.19 18.61
C TYR A 56 8.38 -0.59 19.29
N ASN A 57 9.52 -0.08 18.84
CA ASN A 57 10.81 -0.44 19.41
C ASN A 57 10.92 0.03 20.87
N LEU A 58 10.50 1.25 21.17
CA LEU A 58 10.47 1.77 22.54
C LEU A 58 9.57 0.93 23.44
N GLU A 59 8.36 0.65 22.98
CA GLU A 59 7.37 -0.13 23.72
C GLU A 59 7.82 -1.57 23.95
N PHE A 60 8.38 -2.21 22.92
CA PHE A 60 8.92 -3.55 23.01
C PHE A 60 10.08 -3.62 24.01
N LEU A 61 11.05 -2.69 23.92
CA LEU A 61 12.19 -2.64 24.82
C LEU A 61 11.75 -2.38 26.27
N GLY A 62 10.80 -1.46 26.49
CA GLY A 62 10.21 -1.21 27.80
C GLY A 62 9.58 -2.46 28.43
N ARG A 63 8.92 -3.29 27.61
CA ARG A 63 8.25 -4.53 28.06
C ARG A 63 9.22 -5.68 28.37
N VAL A 64 10.34 -5.79 27.67
CA VAL A 64 11.31 -6.88 27.89
C VAL A 64 12.46 -6.51 28.82
N SER A 65 12.59 -5.22 29.16
CA SER A 65 13.63 -4.69 30.04
C SER A 65 13.67 -5.43 31.38
N LYS A 66 14.87 -5.71 31.88
CA LYS A 66 15.08 -6.36 33.19
C LYS A 66 14.57 -5.52 34.36
N ASN A 67 14.47 -4.20 34.17
CA ASN A 67 14.04 -3.26 35.20
C ASN A 67 12.50 -3.07 35.22
N ASN A 68 11.77 -3.74 34.33
CA ASN A 68 10.32 -3.70 34.33
C ASN A 68 9.75 -4.72 35.34
N PRO A 69 9.04 -4.29 36.40
CA PRO A 69 8.44 -5.21 37.37
C PRO A 69 7.39 -6.15 36.73
N ASN A 70 6.80 -5.73 35.61
CA ASN A 70 5.83 -6.51 34.81
C ASN A 70 6.47 -7.04 33.52
N ARG A 71 7.76 -7.43 33.58
CA ARG A 71 8.52 -7.91 32.43
C ARG A 71 7.77 -9.04 31.72
N GLN A 72 7.65 -8.90 30.41
CA GLN A 72 7.01 -9.88 29.53
C GLN A 72 8.06 -10.74 28.83
N ASP A 73 7.69 -11.96 28.46
CA ASP A 73 8.49 -12.74 27.50
C ASP A 73 8.50 -12.02 26.14
N LYS A 74 9.52 -12.31 25.32
CA LYS A 74 9.70 -11.61 24.03
C LYS A 74 8.49 -11.75 23.09
N ARG A 75 7.78 -12.90 23.11
CA ARG A 75 6.65 -13.15 22.20
C ARG A 75 5.40 -12.41 22.66
N ALA A 76 5.11 -12.37 23.96
CA ALA A 76 4.05 -11.54 24.51
C ALA A 76 4.34 -10.05 24.30
N ALA A 77 5.55 -9.59 24.64
CA ALA A 77 5.98 -8.21 24.45
C ALA A 77 5.84 -7.75 23.00
N ALA A 78 6.25 -8.58 22.03
CA ALA A 78 6.12 -8.26 20.61
C ALA A 78 4.66 -8.11 20.17
N ARG A 79 3.76 -8.99 20.64
CA ARG A 79 2.33 -8.91 20.35
C ARG A 79 1.70 -7.66 20.95
N SER A 80 1.97 -7.39 22.24
CA SER A 80 1.45 -6.22 22.94
C SER A 80 1.96 -4.91 22.32
N ALA A 81 3.26 -4.82 22.03
CA ALA A 81 3.85 -3.64 21.39
C ALA A 81 3.28 -3.41 19.99
N LYS A 82 3.06 -4.48 19.20
CA LYS A 82 2.43 -4.35 17.87
C LYS A 82 1.00 -3.81 17.97
N ALA A 83 0.23 -4.31 18.93
CA ALA A 83 -1.14 -3.88 19.16
C ALA A 83 -1.22 -2.40 19.60
N SER A 84 -0.39 -1.98 20.57
CA SER A 84 -0.43 -0.61 21.10
C SER A 84 0.07 0.45 20.11
N THR A 85 1.06 0.11 19.28
CA THR A 85 1.73 1.07 18.38
C THR A 85 1.18 1.06 16.96
N LYS A 86 0.21 0.18 16.68
CA LYS A 86 -0.39 0.00 15.35
C LYS A 86 0.65 -0.34 14.27
N LYS A 87 1.79 -0.95 14.65
CA LYS A 87 2.83 -1.37 13.70
C LYS A 87 2.25 -2.38 12.70
N GLY A 88 2.41 -2.10 11.41
CA GLY A 88 1.90 -2.93 10.32
C GLY A 88 0.42 -2.72 10.00
N GLN A 89 -0.29 -1.85 10.71
CA GLN A 89 -1.64 -1.44 10.32
C GLN A 89 -1.57 -0.55 9.06
N PRO A 90 -2.59 -0.57 8.19
CA PRO A 90 -2.67 0.33 7.04
C PRO A 90 -2.56 1.82 7.43
N VAL A 91 -2.15 2.63 6.46
CA VAL A 91 -2.11 4.09 6.54
C VAL A 91 -3.13 4.63 5.55
N ASP A 92 -3.88 5.65 5.94
CA ASP A 92 -4.92 6.24 5.09
C ASP A 92 -4.34 7.19 4.04
N VAL A 93 -3.75 6.60 3.01
CA VAL A 93 -3.09 7.29 1.89
C VAL A 93 -3.44 6.58 0.59
N ASN A 94 -3.53 7.32 -0.52
CA ASN A 94 -3.82 6.74 -1.83
C ASN A 94 -2.55 6.17 -2.47
N CYS A 95 -2.09 5.04 -1.94
CA CYS A 95 -0.94 4.31 -2.46
C CYS A 95 -1.34 2.93 -2.96
N ARG A 96 -0.63 2.46 -3.97
CA ARG A 96 -0.85 1.16 -4.59
C ARG A 96 0.47 0.41 -4.79
N PRO A 97 0.49 -0.92 -4.63
CA PRO A 97 1.70 -1.72 -4.86
C PRO A 97 2.22 -1.57 -6.29
N LEU A 98 3.54 -1.48 -6.45
CA LEU A 98 4.20 -1.51 -7.75
C LEU A 98 4.30 -2.96 -8.24
N PRO A 99 3.75 -3.30 -9.42
CA PRO A 99 3.82 -4.65 -9.95
C PRO A 99 5.27 -5.04 -10.28
N GLY A 100 5.59 -6.32 -10.10
CA GLY A 100 6.98 -6.80 -10.02
C GLY A 100 7.72 -7.04 -11.33
N GLY A 101 7.29 -6.47 -12.45
CA GLY A 101 7.91 -6.71 -13.76
C GLY A 101 8.71 -5.51 -14.26
N THR A 102 8.04 -4.71 -15.07
CA THR A 102 8.61 -3.53 -15.75
C THR A 102 7.80 -2.30 -15.37
N VAL A 103 8.46 -1.16 -15.21
CA VAL A 103 7.85 0.15 -14.99
C VAL A 103 8.54 1.21 -15.85
N HIS A 104 7.79 2.22 -16.24
CA HIS A 104 8.32 3.41 -16.90
C HIS A 104 8.57 4.50 -15.87
N VAL A 105 9.70 5.19 -16.00
CA VAL A 105 10.03 6.38 -15.23
C VAL A 105 9.69 7.58 -16.08
N ASP A 106 8.67 8.32 -15.67
CA ASP A 106 8.34 9.62 -16.22
C ASP A 106 9.28 10.62 -15.55
N ASP A 107 10.37 11.00 -16.22
CA ASP A 107 11.55 11.70 -15.70
C ASP A 107 11.30 13.16 -15.23
N LYS A 108 10.25 13.39 -14.44
CA LYS A 108 9.80 14.68 -13.91
C LYS A 108 10.34 14.99 -12.51
N GLY A 109 11.23 14.14 -11.97
CA GLY A 109 11.57 14.13 -10.54
C GLY A 109 13.04 14.30 -10.19
N GLY A 110 13.93 14.42 -11.19
CA GLY A 110 15.40 14.31 -11.03
C GLY A 110 16.02 15.15 -9.91
N PHE A 111 15.46 16.33 -9.60
CA PHE A 111 15.98 17.24 -8.56
C PHE A 111 15.33 17.08 -7.17
N SER A 112 14.24 16.33 -7.04
CA SER A 112 13.41 16.33 -5.83
C SER A 112 13.66 15.17 -4.86
N GLY A 113 14.45 14.16 -5.27
CA GLY A 113 14.60 12.90 -4.53
C GLY A 113 13.43 11.92 -4.70
N PHE A 114 12.41 12.30 -5.48
CA PHE A 114 11.24 11.47 -5.81
C PHE A 114 11.19 11.16 -7.30
N MET A 115 10.52 10.07 -7.64
CA MET A 115 10.33 9.60 -9.02
C MET A 115 8.84 9.35 -9.26
N CYS A 116 8.39 9.70 -10.47
CA CYS A 116 7.06 9.44 -10.99
C CYS A 116 7.17 8.18 -11.86
N VAL A 117 6.63 7.07 -11.35
CA VAL A 117 6.74 5.73 -11.96
C VAL A 117 5.37 5.24 -12.44
N ARG A 118 5.35 4.58 -13.59
CA ARG A 118 4.13 4.12 -14.23
C ARG A 118 4.26 2.66 -14.62
N ALA A 119 3.41 1.82 -14.04
CA ALA A 119 3.30 0.43 -14.49
C ALA A 119 2.54 0.36 -15.84
N PRO A 120 2.69 -0.72 -16.63
CA PRO A 120 2.10 -0.87 -17.97
C PRO A 120 0.58 -0.63 -18.04
N ASN A 121 -0.14 -0.87 -16.94
CA ASN A 121 -1.60 -0.73 -16.87
C ASN A 121 -2.06 0.49 -16.04
N TRP A 122 -1.16 1.42 -15.73
CA TRP A 122 -1.50 2.61 -14.96
C TRP A 122 -1.78 3.80 -15.86
N LYS A 123 -2.97 4.39 -15.74
CA LYS A 123 -3.35 5.62 -16.46
C LYS A 123 -2.53 6.84 -16.05
N SER A 124 -2.08 6.87 -14.80
CA SER A 124 -1.28 7.95 -14.21
C SER A 124 -0.06 7.38 -13.50
N CYS A 125 1.02 8.15 -13.42
CA CYS A 125 2.14 7.75 -12.59
C CYS A 125 1.78 7.75 -11.10
N GLY A 126 2.55 6.99 -10.32
CA GLY A 126 2.60 7.11 -8.87
C GLY A 126 3.97 7.65 -8.44
N TRP A 127 3.99 8.33 -7.30
CA TRP A 127 5.16 8.92 -6.70
C TRP A 127 5.78 7.98 -5.68
N ILE A 128 7.10 7.83 -5.76
CA ILE A 128 7.93 7.04 -4.85
C ILE A 128 9.24 7.77 -4.60
N HIS A 129 9.84 7.61 -3.42
CA HIS A 129 11.18 8.13 -3.15
C HIS A 129 12.25 7.33 -3.91
N LYS A 130 13.18 8.02 -4.58
CA LYS A 130 14.20 7.44 -5.46
C LYS A 130 14.99 6.31 -4.79
N GLY A 131 15.47 6.54 -3.57
CA GLY A 131 16.25 5.54 -2.81
C GLY A 131 15.50 4.22 -2.61
N TYR A 132 14.21 4.27 -2.25
CA TYR A 132 13.41 3.06 -2.10
C TYR A 132 13.18 2.37 -3.45
N PHE A 133 13.06 3.12 -4.53
CA PHE A 133 12.83 2.54 -5.87
C PHE A 133 14.07 1.84 -6.42
N THR A 134 15.24 2.48 -6.31
CA THR A 134 16.51 1.98 -6.85
C THR A 134 17.02 0.72 -6.14
N ASP A 135 16.57 0.46 -4.91
CA ASP A 135 16.89 -0.79 -4.20
C ASP A 135 16.28 -2.03 -4.87
N TYR A 136 15.18 -1.85 -5.62
CA TYR A 136 14.40 -2.96 -6.19
C TYR A 136 14.33 -2.95 -7.72
N PHE A 137 14.55 -1.81 -8.37
CA PHE A 137 14.48 -1.67 -9.81
C PHE A 137 15.81 -1.15 -10.37
N GLY A 138 16.22 -1.72 -11.50
CA GLY A 138 17.36 -1.24 -12.28
C GLY A 138 16.92 -0.72 -13.65
N ALA A 139 17.58 0.34 -14.11
CA ALA A 139 17.41 0.83 -15.47
C ALA A 139 17.83 -0.24 -16.49
N THR A 140 17.08 -0.33 -17.59
CA THR A 140 17.48 -1.15 -18.76
C THR A 140 18.40 -0.34 -19.67
N SER A 141 18.67 -0.84 -20.88
CA SER A 141 19.33 -0.05 -21.94
C SER A 141 18.55 1.21 -22.30
N ASP A 142 17.23 1.20 -22.15
CA ASP A 142 16.40 2.39 -22.15
C ASP A 142 16.32 2.94 -20.71
N PRO A 143 16.84 4.16 -20.43
CA PRO A 143 16.87 4.74 -19.09
C PRO A 143 15.48 5.10 -18.55
N THR A 144 14.46 5.15 -19.41
CA THR A 144 13.06 5.38 -19.01
C THR A 144 12.35 4.08 -18.63
N VAL A 145 12.93 2.92 -18.94
CA VAL A 145 12.37 1.60 -18.65
C VAL A 145 13.19 0.93 -17.57
N TRP A 146 12.52 0.61 -16.47
CA TRP A 146 13.16 -0.01 -15.31
C TRP A 146 12.52 -1.37 -15.04
N ARG A 147 13.36 -2.37 -14.73
CA ARG A 147 12.93 -3.74 -14.44
C ARG A 147 13.28 -4.11 -13.02
N ARG A 148 12.43 -4.94 -12.40
CA ARG A 148 12.69 -5.43 -11.04
C ARG A 148 13.99 -6.23 -11.04
N ASN A 149 14.82 -6.03 -10.03
CA ASN A 149 16.03 -6.79 -9.83
C ASN A 149 15.68 -8.24 -9.39
N PRO A 150 16.00 -9.26 -10.20
CA PRO A 150 15.63 -10.65 -9.90
C PRO A 150 16.27 -11.20 -8.61
N GLN A 151 17.42 -10.66 -8.17
CA GLN A 151 18.03 -11.07 -6.90
C GLN A 151 17.16 -10.73 -5.68
N GLN A 152 16.26 -9.75 -5.80
CA GLN A 152 15.36 -9.36 -4.72
C GLN A 152 14.02 -10.10 -4.73
N GLU A 153 13.66 -10.85 -5.79
CA GLU A 153 12.46 -11.70 -5.81
C GLU A 153 12.47 -12.78 -4.72
N LEU A 154 13.65 -13.35 -4.45
CA LEU A 154 13.85 -14.34 -3.39
C LEU A 154 13.56 -13.79 -1.99
N LEU A 155 13.71 -12.49 -1.77
CA LEU A 155 13.43 -11.90 -0.44
C LEU A 155 11.94 -11.65 -0.19
N PHE A 156 11.12 -11.57 -1.25
CA PHE A 156 9.68 -11.38 -1.16
C PHE A 156 8.90 -12.69 -1.14
N MET A 157 9.41 -13.74 -1.78
CA MET A 157 8.75 -15.06 -1.75
C MET A 157 8.91 -15.81 -0.42
N TYR A 158 9.89 -15.41 0.40
CA TYR A 158 10.24 -16.09 1.66
C TYR A 158 10.01 -15.24 2.93
N ARG A 159 9.18 -14.19 2.86
CA ARG A 159 8.73 -13.36 4.00
C ARG A 159 7.22 -13.38 4.16
#